data_AF-A0A933VXT5-F1
#
_entry.id   AF-A0A933VXT5-F1
#
_cell.length_a   1.000
_cell.length_b   1.000
_cell.length_c   1.000
_cell.angle_alpha   90.00
_cell.angle_beta   90.00
_cell.angle_gamma   90.00
#
_symmetry.space_group_name_H-M   'P 1'
#
loop_
_entity.id
_entity.type
_entity.pdbx_description
1 polymer ?
#
loop_
_entity_poly.entity_id
_entity_poly.type
_entity_poly.pdbx_seq_one_letter_code
_entity_poly.pdbx_strand_id
1 'polypeptide(L)'
;MKIIEHDLHDNLYRTHLYLVICEDPAEWAEWLKKPEIAYTGEQINHSGSEAAFYRIKPDESDDCNFNVIFMRRMHIPTLCHELSHFIIYTFDEKSVPISEENTEAFAYYFEFWMNTILEEWRELVRQPKQLPVNNKIIGSGAN
;
A
#
# COMPACT_ATOMS: atom_id res chain seq x y z
N MET A 1 7.77 -15.89 6.16
CA MET A 1 7.56 -14.44 6.39
C MET A 1 8.46 -13.60 5.49
N LYS A 2 7.96 -13.17 4.33
CA LYS A 2 8.51 -11.99 3.65
C LYS A 2 7.33 -11.11 3.24
N ILE A 3 6.59 -10.62 4.24
CA ILE A 3 5.78 -9.43 4.04
C ILE A 3 6.80 -8.33 3.75
N ILE A 4 6.89 -7.97 2.48
CA ILE A 4 7.54 -6.73 2.09
C ILE A 4 6.50 -5.67 2.39
N GLU A 5 6.75 -4.87 3.41
CA GLU A 5 5.99 -3.69 3.76
C GLU A 5 6.92 -2.52 3.53
N HIS A 6 6.57 -1.64 2.61
CA HIS A 6 7.33 -0.44 2.36
C HIS A 6 6.39 0.75 2.30
N ASP A 7 6.59 1.71 3.20
CA ASP A 7 5.92 3.00 3.16
C ASP A 7 6.58 3.83 2.06
N LEU A 8 5.81 4.15 1.04
CA LEU A 8 6.21 5.03 -0.04
C LEU A 8 5.39 6.31 0.08
N HIS A 9 6.05 7.45 -0.06
CA HIS A 9 5.43 8.75 0.14
C HIS A 9 5.65 9.66 -1.06
N ASP A 10 4.59 10.35 -1.48
CA ASP A 10 4.69 11.44 -2.45
C ASP A 10 4.50 12.80 -1.79
N ASN A 11 5.35 13.76 -2.10
CA ASN A 11 5.24 15.11 -1.54
C ASN A 11 4.15 15.97 -2.22
N LEU A 12 3.73 15.59 -3.44
CA LEU A 12 2.81 16.37 -4.25
C LEU A 12 1.38 16.26 -3.72
N TYR A 13 0.87 15.04 -3.59
CA TYR A 13 -0.47 14.77 -3.08
C TYR A 13 -0.48 14.34 -1.61
N ARG A 14 0.70 14.18 -0.98
CA ARG A 14 0.86 13.82 0.45
C ARG A 14 0.17 12.50 0.77
N THR A 15 0.53 11.50 -0.02
CA THR A 15 -0.11 10.18 -0.04
C THR A 15 0.90 9.15 0.41
N HIS A 16 0.45 8.27 1.30
CA HIS A 16 1.21 7.11 1.75
C HIS A 16 0.69 5.86 1.04
N LEU A 17 1.60 5.07 0.48
CA LEU A 17 1.30 3.80 -0.17
C LEU A 17 2.18 2.70 0.44
N TYR A 18 1.52 1.70 1.04
CA TYR A 18 2.13 0.44 1.43
C TYR A 18 2.00 -0.57 0.29
N LEU A 19 3.13 -0.98 -0.27
CA LEU A 19 3.18 -2.18 -1.08
C LEU A 19 3.29 -3.40 -0.16
N VAL A 20 2.35 -4.33 -0.26
CA VAL A 20 2.34 -5.60 0.49
C VAL A 20 2.37 -6.76 -0.48
N ILE A 21 3.44 -7.55 -0.44
CA ILE A 21 3.54 -8.80 -1.21
C ILE A 21 3.53 -9.98 -0.23
N CYS A 22 2.50 -10.82 -0.31
CA CYS A 22 2.32 -11.95 0.61
C CYS A 22 1.59 -13.13 -0.06
N GLU A 23 2.30 -14.25 -0.24
CA GLU A 23 1.77 -15.43 -0.94
C GLU A 23 0.69 -16.19 -0.14
N ASP A 24 0.75 -16.11 1.19
CA ASP A 24 -0.13 -16.82 2.13
C ASP A 24 -1.30 -15.93 2.59
N PRO A 25 -2.55 -16.26 2.21
CA PRO A 25 -3.74 -15.51 2.64
C PRO A 25 -3.92 -15.45 4.17
N ALA A 26 -3.42 -16.43 4.93
CA ALA A 26 -3.51 -16.40 6.39
C ALA A 26 -2.59 -15.33 6.99
N GLU A 27 -1.36 -15.18 6.47
CA GLU A 27 -0.43 -14.12 6.87
C GLU A 27 -1.01 -12.72 6.53
N TRP A 28 -1.65 -12.57 5.37
CA TRP A 28 -2.37 -11.35 4.99
C TRP A 28 -3.51 -11.01 5.96
N ALA A 29 -4.34 -12.00 6.30
CA ALA A 29 -5.46 -11.82 7.23
C ALA A 29 -5.00 -11.41 8.64
N GLU A 30 -3.83 -11.89 9.09
CA GLU A 30 -3.23 -11.45 10.35
C GLU A 30 -2.65 -10.03 10.26
N TRP A 31 -2.00 -9.66 9.15
CA TRP A 31 -1.46 -8.31 8.96
C TRP A 31 -2.56 -7.25 9.04
N LEU A 32 -3.72 -7.50 8.44
CA LEU A 32 -4.89 -6.62 8.49
C LEU A 32 -5.42 -6.32 9.90
N LYS A 33 -5.11 -7.16 10.88
CA LYS A 33 -5.56 -6.97 12.27
C LYS A 33 -4.66 -6.02 13.08
N LYS A 34 -3.55 -5.54 12.51
CA LYS A 34 -2.64 -4.62 13.19
C LYS A 34 -3.38 -3.33 13.61
N PRO A 35 -3.20 -2.83 14.84
CA PRO A 35 -3.87 -1.62 15.32
C PRO A 35 -3.60 -0.37 14.47
N GLU A 36 -2.38 -0.24 13.94
CA GLU A 36 -1.99 0.85 13.03
C GLU A 36 -2.68 0.78 11.65
N ILE A 37 -3.30 -0.35 11.34
CA ILE A 37 -4.01 -0.65 10.11
C ILE A 37 -5.53 -0.48 10.28
N ALA A 38 -5.98 -0.07 11.48
CA ALA A 38 -7.38 0.11 11.90
C ALA A 38 -8.31 0.45 10.72
N TYR A 39 -8.88 -0.62 10.19
CA TYR A 39 -9.51 -0.67 8.88
C TYR A 39 -10.96 -0.22 9.01
N THR A 40 -11.34 0.84 8.30
CA THR A 40 -12.64 1.51 8.46
C THR A 40 -13.67 1.18 7.39
N GLY A 41 -13.42 0.20 6.51
CA GLY A 41 -14.49 -0.53 5.82
C GLY A 41 -14.42 -0.61 4.29
N GLU A 42 -14.44 -1.83 3.79
CA GLU A 42 -15.49 -2.45 2.96
C GLU A 42 -15.15 -3.95 2.93
N GLN A 43 -15.80 -4.75 3.79
CA GLN A 43 -15.50 -6.18 4.04
C GLN A 43 -14.64 -6.84 2.96
N ILE A 44 -13.41 -7.21 3.33
CA ILE A 44 -12.47 -7.97 2.51
C ILE A 44 -13.09 -9.34 2.23
N ASN A 45 -13.95 -9.40 1.23
CA ASN A 45 -14.62 -10.63 0.82
C ASN A 45 -13.93 -11.19 -0.43
N HIS A 46 -12.62 -11.37 -0.29
CA HIS A 46 -11.77 -11.91 -1.35
C HIS A 46 -10.94 -13.05 -0.78
N SER A 47 -11.62 -14.08 -0.26
CA SER A 47 -11.02 -15.40 -0.13
C SER A 47 -10.71 -15.93 -1.54
N GLY A 48 -9.59 -15.49 -2.13
CA GLY A 48 -9.10 -15.91 -3.45
C GLY A 48 -8.61 -14.82 -4.40
N SER A 49 -8.57 -13.54 -4.05
CA SER A 49 -7.99 -12.54 -4.97
C SER A 49 -6.45 -12.61 -4.99
N GLU A 50 -5.87 -12.50 -6.17
CA GLU A 50 -4.40 -12.47 -6.37
C GLU A 50 -3.80 -11.10 -6.02
N ALA A 51 -4.64 -10.07 -5.90
CA ALA A 51 -4.29 -8.72 -5.48
C ALA A 51 -5.53 -7.93 -5.03
N ALA A 52 -5.30 -6.79 -4.39
CA ALA A 52 -6.33 -5.80 -4.06
C ALA A 52 -5.72 -4.47 -3.64
N PHE A 53 -6.42 -3.38 -3.93
CA PHE A 53 -6.20 -2.06 -3.37
C PHE A 53 -7.09 -1.81 -2.15
N TYR A 54 -6.51 -1.32 -1.06
CA TYR A 54 -7.23 -0.98 0.16
C TYR A 54 -6.90 0.44 0.63
N ARG A 55 -7.87 1.02 1.32
CA ARG A 55 -7.72 2.29 2.04
C ARG A 55 -7.84 2.04 3.52
N ILE A 56 -6.90 2.59 4.27
CA ILE A 56 -6.88 2.58 5.72
C ILE A 56 -6.95 4.03 6.17
N LYS A 57 -8.03 4.36 6.89
CA LYS A 57 -8.13 5.63 7.62
C LYS A 57 -7.99 5.31 9.11
N PRO A 58 -6.88 5.68 9.76
CA PRO A 58 -6.80 5.63 11.21
C PRO A 58 -7.86 6.57 11.77
N ASP A 59 -8.58 6.13 12.80
CA ASP A 59 -9.69 6.85 13.43
C ASP A 59 -9.42 8.37 13.55
N GLU A 60 -10.38 9.16 13.05
CA GLU A 60 -10.61 10.59 13.31
C GLU A 60 -9.48 11.60 13.00
N SER A 61 -8.40 11.23 12.29
CA SER A 61 -7.45 12.22 11.75
C SER A 61 -7.62 12.38 10.23
N ASP A 62 -8.04 13.57 9.78
CA ASP A 62 -8.25 13.92 8.37
C ASP A 62 -6.96 13.92 7.53
N ASP A 63 -5.79 13.80 8.16
CA ASP A 63 -4.51 14.13 7.52
C ASP A 63 -3.67 12.92 7.06
N CYS A 64 -4.03 11.68 7.41
CA CYS A 64 -3.25 10.49 7.05
C CYS A 64 -4.11 9.42 6.36
N ASN A 65 -4.24 9.54 5.03
CA ASN A 65 -4.76 8.45 4.20
C ASN A 65 -3.65 7.44 3.93
N PHE A 66 -3.72 6.28 4.57
CA PHE A 66 -2.85 5.16 4.27
C PHE A 66 -3.49 4.31 3.17
N ASN A 67 -2.76 4.08 2.09
CA ASN A 67 -3.20 3.26 0.97
C ASN A 67 -2.38 1.97 0.94
N VAL A 68 -2.99 0.86 0.55
CA VAL A 68 -2.31 -0.44 0.48
C VAL A 68 -2.57 -1.07 -0.87
N ILE A 69 -1.52 -1.50 -1.55
CA ILE A 69 -1.63 -2.44 -2.66
C ILE A 69 -1.13 -3.79 -2.16
N PHE A 70 -2.04 -4.74 -2.01
CA PHE A 70 -1.74 -6.13 -1.73
C PHE A 70 -1.62 -6.91 -3.04
N MET A 71 -0.60 -7.76 -3.14
CA MET A 71 -0.51 -8.79 -4.17
C MET A 71 0.08 -10.08 -3.60
N ARG A 72 -0.34 -11.24 -4.10
CA ARG A 72 0.26 -12.53 -3.68
C ARG A 72 1.71 -12.66 -4.14
N ARG A 73 1.98 -12.17 -5.34
CA ARG A 73 3.30 -12.16 -5.98
C ARG A 73 3.43 -10.92 -6.84
N MET A 74 4.66 -10.47 -7.06
CA MET A 74 4.90 -9.36 -7.99
C MET A 74 4.43 -9.73 -9.41
N HIS A 75 3.42 -9.05 -9.90
CA HIS A 75 2.88 -9.25 -11.25
C HIS A 75 2.53 -7.89 -11.86
N ILE A 76 3.33 -7.45 -12.84
CA ILE A 76 3.27 -6.10 -13.40
C ILE A 76 1.88 -5.70 -13.91
N PRO A 77 1.15 -6.53 -14.68
CA PRO A 77 -0.19 -6.17 -15.13
C PRO A 77 -1.17 -5.94 -13.98
N THR A 78 -1.06 -6.74 -12.91
CA THR A 78 -1.89 -6.59 -11.72
C THR A 78 -1.52 -5.34 -10.94
N LEU A 79 -0.22 -5.05 -10.81
CA LEU A 79 0.24 -3.79 -10.23
C LEU A 79 -0.31 -2.60 -11.01
N CYS A 80 -0.27 -2.60 -12.34
CA CYS A 80 -0.86 -1.54 -13.15
C CYS A 80 -2.35 -1.34 -12.87
N HIS A 81 -3.09 -2.43 -12.68
CA HIS A 81 -4.53 -2.40 -12.39
C HIS A 81 -4.79 -1.75 -11.03
N GLU A 82 -4.17 -2.26 -9.96
CA GLU A 82 -4.37 -1.72 -8.61
C GLU A 82 -3.83 -0.28 -8.48
N LEU A 83 -2.73 0.03 -9.17
CA LEU A 83 -2.17 1.38 -9.19
C LEU A 83 -3.10 2.37 -9.89
N SER A 84 -3.84 1.93 -10.92
CA SER A 84 -4.85 2.77 -11.57
C SER A 84 -5.95 3.15 -10.59
N HIS A 85 -6.48 2.19 -9.81
CA HIS A 85 -7.47 2.47 -8.77
C HIS A 85 -6.93 3.48 -7.75
N PHE A 86 -5.75 3.22 -7.20
CA PHE A 86 -5.09 4.10 -6.24
C PHE A 86 -4.99 5.55 -6.74
N ILE A 87 -4.57 5.75 -7.99
CA ILE A 87 -4.40 7.10 -8.55
C ILE A 87 -5.74 7.78 -8.79
N ILE A 88 -6.72 7.06 -9.34
CA ILE A 88 -8.10 7.57 -9.51
C ILE A 88 -8.62 8.09 -8.16
N TYR A 89 -8.49 7.28 -7.10
CA TYR A 89 -8.90 7.68 -5.77
C TYR A 89 -8.14 8.90 -5.25
N THR A 90 -6.82 8.94 -5.41
CA THR A 90 -6.00 10.08 -4.98
C THR A 90 -6.45 11.36 -5.67
N PHE A 91 -6.75 11.29 -6.96
CA PHE A 91 -7.22 12.43 -7.75
C PHE A 91 -8.60 12.90 -7.29
N ASP A 92 -9.53 11.97 -7.06
CA ASP A 92 -10.86 12.27 -6.54
C ASP A 92 -10.80 12.94 -5.16
N GLU A 93 -9.96 12.44 -4.24
CA GLU A 93 -9.78 13.02 -2.90
C GLU A 93 -9.25 14.44 -2.94
N LYS A 94 -8.40 14.74 -3.92
CA LYS A 94 -7.81 16.07 -4.10
C LYS A 94 -8.69 16.99 -4.95
N SER A 95 -9.91 16.57 -5.25
CA SER A 95 -10.87 17.29 -6.08
C SER A 95 -10.34 17.59 -7.48
N VAL A 96 -9.54 16.67 -8.02
CA VAL A 96 -8.94 16.74 -9.37
C VAL A 96 -9.32 15.50 -10.19
N PRO A 97 -10.62 15.18 -10.35
CA PRO A 97 -11.06 13.95 -11.01
C PRO A 97 -10.49 13.84 -12.43
N ILE A 98 -10.21 12.61 -12.88
CA ILE A 98 -9.61 12.40 -14.20
C ILE A 98 -10.57 12.90 -15.30
N SER A 99 -10.03 13.71 -16.19
CA SER A 99 -10.69 14.28 -17.35
C SER A 99 -9.70 14.37 -18.50
N GLU A 100 -10.19 14.67 -19.71
CA GLU A 100 -9.32 14.87 -20.88
C GLU A 100 -8.23 15.91 -20.61
N GLU A 101 -8.56 16.96 -19.86
CA GLU A 101 -7.70 18.10 -19.55
C GLU A 101 -6.54 17.78 -18.60
N ASN A 102 -6.64 16.71 -17.81
CA ASN A 102 -5.61 16.31 -16.83
C ASN A 102 -5.06 14.90 -17.04
N THR A 103 -5.30 14.32 -18.22
CA THR A 103 -4.75 13.01 -18.62
C THR A 103 -3.23 12.92 -18.47
N GLU A 104 -2.52 14.00 -18.79
CA GLU A 104 -1.06 14.08 -18.58
C GLU A 104 -0.70 14.01 -17.09
N ALA A 105 -1.44 14.68 -16.20
CA ALA A 105 -1.20 14.60 -14.77
C ALA A 105 -1.40 13.16 -14.25
N PHE A 106 -2.42 12.46 -14.74
CA PHE A 106 -2.61 11.04 -14.46
C PHE A 106 -1.44 10.20 -14.96
N ALA A 107 -1.02 10.38 -16.22
CA ALA A 107 0.07 9.62 -16.82
C ALA A 107 1.40 9.81 -16.08
N TYR A 108 1.75 11.06 -15.75
CA TYR A 108 2.95 11.37 -14.97
C TYR A 108 2.90 10.76 -13.57
N TYR A 109 1.76 10.82 -12.90
CA TYR A 109 1.63 10.28 -11.57
C TYR A 109 1.66 8.75 -11.56
N PHE A 110 1.10 8.13 -12.60
CA PHE A 110 1.21 6.70 -12.85
C PHE A 110 2.66 6.27 -13.09
N GLU A 111 3.37 6.99 -13.97
CA GLU A 111 4.78 6.72 -14.24
C GLU A 111 5.64 6.87 -12.99
N PHE A 112 5.42 7.93 -12.20
CA PHE A 112 6.10 8.14 -10.93
C PHE A 112 5.95 6.92 -10.01
N TRP A 113 4.72 6.52 -9.70
CA TRP A 113 4.47 5.40 -8.78
C TRP A 113 4.95 4.07 -9.32
N MET A 114 4.79 3.81 -10.62
CA MET A 114 5.31 2.60 -11.26
C MET A 114 6.83 2.52 -11.10
N ASN A 115 7.55 3.59 -11.40
CA ASN A 115 9.00 3.62 -11.27
C ASN A 115 9.42 3.43 -9.81
N THR A 116 8.81 4.15 -8.87
CA THR A 116 9.10 4.02 -7.43
C THR A 116 8.91 2.59 -6.93
N ILE A 117 7.78 1.95 -7.26
CA ILE A 117 7.48 0.58 -6.84
C ILE A 117 8.45 -0.43 -7.47
N LEU A 118 8.79 -0.27 -8.74
CA LEU A 118 9.70 -1.19 -9.43
C LEU A 118 11.14 -1.06 -8.97
N GLU A 119 11.59 0.16 -8.67
CA GLU A 119 12.90 0.41 -8.07
C GLU A 119 12.99 -0.22 -6.68
N GLU A 120 11.99 0.00 -5.83
CA GLU A 120 11.96 -0.58 -4.49
C GLU A 120 11.91 -2.12 -4.55
N TRP A 121 11.06 -2.68 -5.41
CA TRP A 121 11.01 -4.13 -5.63
C TRP A 121 12.36 -4.69 -6.07
N ARG A 122 13.06 -4.03 -7.00
CA ARG A 122 14.40 -4.46 -7.46
C ARG A 122 15.39 -4.49 -6.30
N GLU A 123 15.39 -3.47 -5.45
CA GLU A 123 16.29 -3.40 -4.30
C GLU A 123 15.98 -4.49 -3.25
N LEU A 124 14.70 -4.76 -2.97
CA LEU A 124 14.26 -5.81 -2.05
C LEU A 124 14.57 -7.25 -2.54
N VAL A 125 14.66 -7.43 -3.85
CA VAL A 125 15.09 -8.70 -4.46
C VAL A 125 16.62 -8.82 -4.50
N ARG A 126 17.34 -7.72 -4.79
CA ARG A 126 18.82 -7.69 -4.83
C ARG A 126 19.45 -7.83 -3.46
N GLN A 127 18.88 -7.17 -2.47
CA GLN A 127 19.26 -7.25 -1.08
C GLN A 127 18.04 -7.79 -0.34
N PRO A 128 17.92 -9.11 -0.16
CA PRO A 128 17.04 -9.62 0.87
C PRO A 128 17.62 -9.15 2.21
N LYS A 129 17.39 -7.88 2.57
CA LYS A 129 17.66 -7.36 3.90
C LYS A 129 17.03 -8.38 4.84
N GLN A 130 17.80 -8.85 5.83
CA GLN A 130 17.18 -9.44 7.01
C GLN A 130 16.21 -8.38 7.49
N LEU A 131 14.93 -8.60 7.23
CA LEU A 131 13.87 -7.71 7.69
C LEU A 131 14.13 -7.51 9.18
N PRO A 132 14.08 -6.28 9.72
CA PRO A 132 14.17 -6.11 11.14
C PRO A 132 13.03 -6.94 11.74
N VAL A 133 13.40 -8.07 12.35
CA VAL A 133 12.55 -8.75 13.32
C VAL A 133 12.35 -7.67 14.36
N ASN A 134 11.15 -7.11 14.39
CA ASN A 134 10.81 -6.02 15.28
C ASN A 134 10.79 -6.60 16.70
N ASN A 135 11.97 -6.81 17.28
CA ASN A 135 12.20 -7.12 18.68
C ASN A 135 11.96 -5.83 19.47
N LYS A 136 10.74 -5.29 19.41
CA LYS A 136 10.24 -4.53 20.55
C LYS A 136 9.81 -5.56 21.59
N ILE A 137 10.81 -5.99 22.37
CA ILE A 137 10.58 -6.33 23.78
C ILE A 137 9.96 -5.07 24.37
N ILE A 138 8.62 -5.05 24.47
CA ILE A 138 7.95 -4.09 25.33
C ILE A 138 8.41 -4.49 26.72
N GLY A 139 9.35 -3.70 27.25
CA GLY A 139 9.80 -3.84 28.61
C GLY A 139 8.59 -3.87 29.52
N SER A 140 8.52 -4.91 30.34
CA SER A 140 7.67 -4.99 31.51
C SER A 140 8.04 -3.86 32.46
N GLY A 141 7.47 -2.68 32.22
CA GLY A 141 7.28 -1.67 33.26
C GLY A 141 6.06 -2.09 34.07
N ALA A 142 6.25 -2.96 35.04
CA ALA A 142 5.27 -3.24 36.08
C ALA A 142 6.01 -3.27 37.42
N ASN A 143 5.82 -2.16 38.14
CA ASN A 143 5.94 -1.92 39.59
C ASN A 143 7.29 -2.12 40.26
#